data_AF-A0A9P1APK1-F1
#
_entry.id   AF-A0A9P1APK1-F1
#
_cell.length_a   1.000
_cell.length_b   1.000
_cell.length_c   1.000
_cell.angle_alpha   90.00
_cell.angle_beta   90.00
_cell.angle_gamma   90.00
#
_symmetry.space_group_name_H-M   'P 1'
#
loop_
_entity.id
_entity.type
_entity.pdbx_description
1 polymer ?
#
loop_
_entity_poly.entity_id
_entity_poly.type
_entity_poly.pdbx_seq_one_letter_code
_entity_poly.pdbx_strand_id
1 'polypeptide(L)'
;MKPALLLLLLAFTAFQLALCDRNFPSIFTGEMSDFNIETISKANSIRREYAKKNNVANMNKLTMSFHLITIAQRLAPECEKVRPGSIYRYVLLKPDAAAAAHEENLKLYLDYTYARNRPLWNERVRSMEQDTAYHLEFLVAEQRQIGCTFANCTRTVRDEQTLEYTTINYGALCLLGPERLFQGDRPKWYAFDEKKGDPGSACLQGLVNDDGLCVLPPPQRGVTRIPKPTYIPPSTAPPGTAPTKLETDEINDFFLFNELRRNWARNNGVSNMWRVEPDYDLRLKAQKLAAEDCEKVWPTENYRYFMRHTDKTNKEVAAATHEIFKTKIDTILHEWDRKEFENAIFRLEELDRDTASVMEFLIAEQRDFGCASASCARTVLNPKTLEYQTIEYENLCLFGPSGKLMANPPYNYSRTLPPFNQKYGELASDCGPDGIKEPKEDGGVLCVRKIPRISIEPRKPVAQALVMIEPKMEMIQITAVSEHSLNWRLVAILVCLAIMN
;
A
#
# COMPACT_ATOMS: atom_id res chain seq x y z
N MET A 1 -34.85 -25.30 36.20
CA MET A 1 -33.37 -25.30 36.09
C MET A 1 -32.77 -25.26 37.49
N LYS A 2 -31.78 -26.12 37.78
CA LYS A 2 -31.09 -26.10 39.08
C LYS A 2 -30.26 -24.81 39.20
N PRO A 3 -30.21 -24.14 40.35
CA PRO A 3 -29.49 -22.88 40.54
C PRO A 3 -28.00 -22.97 40.17
N ALA A 4 -27.39 -24.16 40.30
CA ALA A 4 -26.02 -24.43 39.87
C ALA A 4 -25.80 -24.29 38.35
N LEU A 5 -26.80 -24.64 37.52
CA LEU A 5 -26.69 -24.55 36.06
C LEU A 5 -26.79 -23.09 35.59
N LEU A 6 -27.58 -22.27 36.29
CA LEU A 6 -27.70 -20.85 36.00
C LEU A 6 -26.40 -20.10 36.34
N LEU A 7 -25.76 -20.45 37.47
CA LEU A 7 -24.45 -19.91 37.85
C LEU A 7 -23.34 -20.28 36.87
N LEU A 8 -23.36 -21.51 36.35
CA LEU A 8 -22.42 -21.95 35.32
C LEU A 8 -22.60 -21.22 33.99
N LEU A 9 -23.85 -21.01 33.56
CA LEU A 9 -24.16 -20.22 32.36
C LEU A 9 -23.77 -18.74 32.51
N LEU A 10 -23.97 -18.15 33.69
CA LEU A 10 -23.56 -16.77 33.98
C LEU A 10 -22.04 -16.62 34.04
N ALA A 11 -21.32 -17.61 34.61
CA ALA A 11 -19.86 -17.62 34.62
C ALA A 11 -19.28 -17.80 33.21
N PHE A 12 -19.89 -18.67 32.40
CA PHE A 12 -19.45 -18.91 31.02
C PHE A 12 -19.70 -17.68 30.14
N THR A 13 -20.84 -17.01 30.28
CA THR A 13 -21.12 -15.75 29.55
C THR A 13 -20.22 -14.61 29.99
N ALA A 14 -19.93 -14.46 31.29
CA ALA A 14 -18.95 -13.49 31.78
C ALA A 14 -17.53 -13.77 31.27
N PHE A 15 -17.13 -15.04 31.16
CA PHE A 15 -15.85 -15.46 30.61
C PHE A 15 -15.75 -15.20 29.11
N GLN A 16 -16.80 -15.47 28.33
CA GLN A 16 -16.86 -15.16 26.90
C GLN A 16 -16.81 -13.65 26.65
N LEU A 17 -17.52 -12.84 27.47
CA LEU A 17 -17.44 -11.37 27.40
C LEU A 17 -16.04 -10.85 27.75
N ALA A 18 -15.37 -11.41 28.76
CA ALA A 18 -14.00 -11.04 29.13
C ALA A 18 -12.96 -11.44 28.07
N LEU A 19 -13.21 -12.50 27.28
CA LEU A 19 -12.35 -12.91 26.17
C LEU A 19 -12.58 -12.07 24.90
N CYS A 20 -13.80 -11.55 24.68
CA CYS A 20 -14.07 -10.61 23.59
C CYS A 20 -13.42 -9.23 23.81
N ASP A 21 -13.26 -8.79 25.06
CA ASP A 21 -12.75 -7.45 25.38
C ASP A 21 -11.20 -7.33 25.29
N ARG A 22 -10.47 -8.45 25.21
CA ARG A 22 -9.00 -8.45 25.24
C ARG A 22 -8.28 -8.61 23.91
N ASN A 23 -8.96 -8.84 22.78
CA ASN A 23 -8.26 -9.14 21.52
C ASN A 23 -8.95 -8.62 20.23
N PHE A 24 -9.87 -7.66 20.33
CA PHE A 24 -10.39 -6.97 19.15
C PHE A 24 -9.78 -5.57 19.03
N PRO A 25 -8.85 -5.31 18.10
CA PRO A 25 -8.54 -3.95 17.68
C PRO A 25 -9.68 -3.46 16.77
N SER A 26 -10.87 -3.27 17.34
CA SER A 26 -12.00 -2.61 16.68
C SER A 26 -12.10 -1.19 17.22
N ILE A 27 -11.34 -0.28 16.61
CA ILE A 27 -11.50 1.19 16.49
C ILE A 27 -10.21 1.62 15.79
N PHE A 28 -10.13 1.76 14.44
CA PHE A 28 -8.93 2.39 13.83
C PHE A 28 -9.02 2.79 12.33
N THR A 29 -10.19 3.14 11.78
CA THR A 29 -10.22 3.69 10.40
C THR A 29 -10.30 5.21 10.37
N GLY A 30 -11.18 5.83 11.17
CA GLY A 30 -11.31 7.30 11.23
C GLY A 30 -10.10 7.99 11.86
N GLU A 31 -9.75 7.60 13.09
CA GLU A 31 -8.69 8.26 13.88
C GLU A 31 -7.30 8.17 13.22
N MET A 32 -6.99 7.04 12.59
CA MET A 32 -5.74 6.87 11.85
C MET A 32 -5.70 7.74 10.59
N SER A 33 -6.83 7.85 9.87
CA SER A 33 -6.93 8.70 8.69
C SER A 33 -6.73 10.17 9.05
N ASP A 34 -7.40 10.63 10.11
CA ASP A 34 -7.30 12.02 10.57
C ASP A 34 -5.88 12.35 11.06
N PHE A 35 -5.28 11.48 11.87
CA PHE A 35 -3.90 11.60 12.31
C PHE A 35 -2.92 11.72 11.13
N ASN A 36 -3.13 10.89 10.12
CA ASN A 36 -2.32 10.88 8.92
C ASN A 36 -2.46 12.18 8.11
N ILE A 37 -3.68 12.69 7.94
CA ILE A 37 -3.94 13.96 7.24
C ILE A 37 -3.25 15.12 7.96
N GLU A 38 -3.39 15.20 9.29
CA GLU A 38 -2.75 16.22 10.11
C GLU A 38 -1.22 16.15 10.00
N THR A 39 -0.66 14.95 10.15
CA THR A 39 0.79 14.70 10.08
C THR A 39 1.38 15.12 8.74
N ILE A 40 0.71 14.75 7.63
CA ILE A 40 1.13 15.14 6.28
C ILE A 40 1.07 16.65 6.08
N SER A 41 0.00 17.29 6.57
CA SER A 41 -0.16 18.74 6.49
C SER A 41 0.98 19.45 7.22
N LYS A 42 1.27 19.04 8.46
CA LYS A 42 2.36 19.59 9.27
C LYS A 42 3.73 19.38 8.65
N ALA A 43 4.03 18.16 8.17
CA ALA A 43 5.29 17.85 7.51
C ALA A 43 5.49 18.71 6.25
N ASN A 44 4.44 18.90 5.44
CA ASN A 44 4.51 19.76 4.27
C ASN A 44 4.65 21.25 4.61
N SER A 45 4.08 21.71 5.72
CA SER A 45 4.30 23.08 6.20
C SER A 45 5.78 23.30 6.56
N ILE A 46 6.37 22.38 7.32
CA ILE A 46 7.80 22.40 7.69
C ILE A 46 8.69 22.42 6.43
N ARG A 47 8.41 21.53 5.47
CA ARG A 47 9.15 21.45 4.20
C ARG A 47 9.10 22.75 3.42
N ARG A 48 7.93 23.38 3.37
CA ARG A 48 7.72 24.65 2.65
C ARG A 48 8.50 25.78 3.29
N GLU A 49 8.38 25.94 4.61
CA GLU A 49 9.12 26.95 5.36
C GLU A 49 10.63 26.76 5.20
N TYR A 50 11.09 25.51 5.30
CA TYR A 50 12.49 25.17 5.10
C TYR A 50 12.97 25.50 3.68
N ALA A 51 12.19 25.15 2.65
CA ALA A 51 12.54 25.42 1.26
C ALA A 51 12.68 26.93 0.99
N LYS A 52 11.73 27.74 1.50
CA LYS A 52 11.77 29.21 1.40
C LYS A 52 12.94 29.80 2.16
N LYS A 53 13.18 29.36 3.39
CA LYS A 53 14.26 29.89 4.25
C LYS A 53 15.65 29.56 3.71
N ASN A 54 15.82 28.39 3.09
CA ASN A 54 17.14 27.86 2.68
C ASN A 54 17.35 27.82 1.16
N ASN A 55 16.45 28.42 0.38
CA ASN A 55 16.49 28.46 -1.08
C ASN A 55 16.62 27.06 -1.70
N VAL A 56 15.74 26.13 -1.32
CA VAL A 56 15.71 24.77 -1.85
C VAL A 56 14.76 24.70 -3.05
N ALA A 57 15.33 24.56 -4.24
CA ALA A 57 14.60 24.63 -5.50
C ALA A 57 13.85 23.34 -5.87
N ASN A 58 14.18 22.19 -5.27
CA ASN A 58 13.65 20.86 -5.61
C ASN A 58 12.93 20.14 -4.46
N MET A 59 12.45 20.86 -3.43
CA MET A 59 11.75 20.25 -2.29
C MET A 59 10.41 19.65 -2.71
N ASN A 60 10.24 18.33 -2.66
CA ASN A 60 8.97 17.70 -3.04
C ASN A 60 7.92 17.81 -1.91
N LYS A 61 6.64 17.89 -2.27
CA LYS A 61 5.54 17.71 -1.31
C LYS A 61 5.36 16.22 -0.99
N LEU A 62 5.17 15.90 0.27
CA LEU A 62 4.84 14.55 0.71
C LEU A 62 3.37 14.24 0.45
N THR A 63 3.12 13.09 -0.16
CA THR A 63 1.79 12.50 -0.37
C THR A 63 1.66 11.20 0.42
N MET A 64 0.43 10.84 0.76
CA MET A 64 0.18 9.57 1.45
C MET A 64 0.58 8.37 0.61
N SER A 65 1.21 7.36 1.24
CA SER A 65 1.49 6.06 0.65
C SER A 65 0.95 4.93 1.53
N PHE A 66 -0.08 4.23 1.05
CA PHE A 66 -0.62 3.03 1.72
C PHE A 66 0.41 1.92 1.85
N HIS A 67 1.29 1.80 0.86
CA HIS A 67 2.41 0.84 0.92
C HIS A 67 3.31 1.13 2.14
N LEU A 68 3.70 2.39 2.34
CA LEU A 68 4.50 2.79 3.51
C LEU A 68 3.72 2.62 4.83
N ILE A 69 2.40 2.87 4.86
CA ILE A 69 1.56 2.57 6.03
C ILE A 69 1.64 1.09 6.39
N THR A 70 1.44 0.21 5.40
CA THR A 70 1.46 -1.24 5.61
C THR A 70 2.82 -1.72 6.13
N ILE A 71 3.93 -1.17 5.63
CA ILE A 71 5.26 -1.45 6.18
C ILE A 71 5.35 -0.93 7.62
N ALA A 72 4.92 0.30 7.89
CA ALA A 72 4.97 0.89 9.23
C ALA A 72 4.20 0.04 10.25
N GLN A 73 3.02 -0.45 9.88
CA GLN A 73 2.18 -1.32 10.71
C GLN A 73 2.88 -2.63 11.08
N ARG A 74 3.60 -3.25 10.13
CA ARG A 74 4.38 -4.46 10.37
C ARG A 74 5.56 -4.21 11.32
N LEU A 75 6.14 -3.02 11.25
CA LEU A 75 7.29 -2.63 12.07
C LEU A 75 6.91 -2.07 13.45
N ALA A 76 5.66 -1.62 13.63
CA ALA A 76 5.18 -0.99 14.86
C ALA A 76 5.40 -1.83 16.13
N PRO A 77 5.20 -3.17 16.13
CA PRO A 77 5.47 -4.00 17.31
C PRO A 77 6.94 -4.02 17.76
N GLU A 78 7.87 -3.72 16.85
CA GLU A 78 9.32 -3.73 17.11
C GLU A 78 9.95 -2.37 16.79
N CYS A 79 9.22 -1.26 17.00
CA CYS A 79 9.65 0.05 16.53
C CYS A 79 10.93 0.60 17.19
N GLU A 80 11.32 0.07 18.35
CA GLU A 80 12.64 0.29 18.98
C GLU A 80 13.82 -0.25 18.15
N LYS A 81 13.58 -1.27 17.32
CA LYS A 81 14.57 -1.90 16.44
C LYS A 81 14.49 -1.41 15.00
N VAL A 82 13.53 -0.55 14.67
CA VAL A 82 13.40 -0.01 13.32
C VAL A 82 14.68 0.71 12.92
N ARG A 83 15.08 0.47 11.67
CA ARG A 83 16.22 1.08 10.99
C ARG A 83 15.76 1.57 9.61
N PRO A 84 16.50 2.48 8.96
CA PRO A 84 16.21 2.86 7.58
C PRO A 84 16.19 1.63 6.66
N GLY A 85 15.16 1.53 5.81
CA GLY A 85 15.00 0.46 4.85
C GLY A 85 15.62 0.77 3.49
N SER A 86 15.49 -0.16 2.54
CA SER A 86 15.97 0.03 1.16
C SER A 86 15.21 1.12 0.38
N ILE A 87 13.95 1.36 0.76
CA ILE A 87 13.01 2.27 0.08
C ILE A 87 12.39 3.32 1.00
N TYR A 88 12.82 3.36 2.27
CA TYR A 88 12.27 4.30 3.24
C TYR A 88 13.29 4.70 4.31
N ARG A 89 13.14 5.91 4.82
CA ARG A 89 13.62 6.33 6.14
C ARG A 89 12.45 6.39 7.11
N TYR A 90 12.72 6.66 8.37
CA TYR A 90 11.66 6.65 9.38
C TYR A 90 11.84 7.78 10.39
N VAL A 91 10.70 8.26 10.90
CA VAL A 91 10.61 9.25 11.96
C VAL A 91 9.60 8.78 13.01
N LEU A 92 9.94 8.99 14.27
CA LEU A 92 9.05 8.73 15.40
C LEU A 92 8.36 10.03 15.79
N LEU A 93 7.04 10.00 15.98
CA LEU A 93 6.22 11.18 16.25
C LEU A 93 5.40 11.04 17.53
N LYS A 94 4.74 12.13 17.91
CA LYS A 94 4.02 12.28 19.18
C LYS A 94 4.94 12.03 20.37
N PRO A 95 6.03 12.81 20.47
CA PRO A 95 6.95 12.71 21.59
C PRO A 95 6.21 13.00 22.90
N ASP A 96 6.55 12.28 23.97
CA ASP A 96 6.30 12.75 25.33
C ASP A 96 7.14 14.01 25.64
N ALA A 97 6.98 14.59 26.83
CA ALA A 97 7.70 15.81 27.20
C ALA A 97 9.23 15.62 27.16
N ALA A 98 9.73 14.43 27.48
CA ALA A 98 11.16 14.13 27.45
C ALA A 98 11.68 13.99 26.02
N ALA A 99 10.95 13.31 25.14
CA ALA A 99 11.24 13.21 23.72
C ALA A 99 11.23 14.61 23.05
N ALA A 100 10.27 15.47 23.40
CA ALA A 100 10.17 16.81 22.85
C ALA A 100 11.38 17.68 23.25
N ALA A 101 11.77 17.64 24.54
CA ALA A 101 12.95 18.32 25.04
C ALA A 101 14.24 17.78 24.38
N HIS A 102 14.34 16.46 24.18
CA HIS A 102 15.47 15.85 23.50
C HIS A 102 15.60 16.33 22.04
N GLU A 103 14.50 16.37 21.29
CA GLU A 103 14.51 16.84 19.90
C GLU A 103 14.88 18.34 19.80
N GLU A 104 14.40 19.17 20.74
CA GLU A 104 14.77 20.59 20.80
C GLU A 104 16.26 20.79 21.12
N ASN A 105 16.79 20.05 22.11
CA ASN A 105 18.21 20.07 22.45
C ASN A 105 19.08 19.60 21.28
N LEU A 106 18.67 18.52 20.60
CA LEU A 106 19.34 18.01 19.42
C LEU A 106 19.35 19.06 18.30
N LYS A 107 18.23 19.73 18.07
CA LYS A 107 18.15 20.82 17.09
C LYS A 107 19.15 21.93 17.40
N LEU A 108 19.17 22.42 18.64
CA LEU A 108 20.10 23.47 19.07
C LEU A 108 21.57 23.03 18.93
N TYR A 109 21.87 21.78 19.27
CA TYR A 109 23.19 21.20 19.11
C TYR A 109 23.62 21.14 17.63
N LEU A 110 22.73 20.71 16.73
CA LEU A 110 23.01 20.62 15.31
C LEU A 110 23.22 22.00 14.68
N ASP A 111 22.41 22.99 15.06
CA ASP A 111 22.56 24.38 14.63
C ASP A 111 23.93 24.94 15.10
N TYR A 112 24.31 24.68 16.36
CA TYR A 112 25.58 25.11 16.93
C TYR A 112 26.79 24.46 16.22
N THR A 113 26.76 23.14 16.06
CA THR A 113 27.86 22.38 15.44
C THR A 113 27.98 22.69 13.96
N TYR A 114 26.87 22.91 13.25
CA TYR A 114 26.91 23.37 11.86
C TYR A 114 27.65 24.70 11.73
N ALA A 115 27.36 25.67 12.60
CA ALA A 115 27.95 27.00 12.56
C ALA A 115 29.43 27.04 12.99
N ARG A 116 29.86 26.16 13.90
CA ARG A 116 31.18 26.27 14.56
C ARG A 116 32.11 25.07 14.40
N ASN A 117 31.60 23.89 14.09
CA ASN A 117 32.38 22.65 14.01
C ASN A 117 31.82 21.69 12.95
N ARG A 118 32.01 22.09 11.68
CA ARG A 118 31.51 21.35 10.51
C ARG A 118 31.97 19.87 10.46
N PRO A 119 33.21 19.50 10.84
CA PRO A 119 33.60 18.09 10.92
C PRO A 119 32.75 17.26 11.89
N LEU A 120 32.50 17.77 13.09
CA LEU A 120 31.65 17.11 14.09
C LEU A 120 30.19 17.02 13.62
N TRP A 121 29.70 18.07 12.98
CA TRP A 121 28.38 18.05 12.36
C TRP A 121 28.26 16.94 11.29
N ASN A 122 29.27 16.80 10.41
CA ASN A 122 29.29 15.76 9.39
C ASN A 122 29.31 14.35 10.00
N GLU A 123 30.10 14.14 11.05
CA GLU A 123 30.12 12.87 11.79
C GLU A 123 28.76 12.55 12.38
N ARG A 124 28.09 13.56 12.96
CA ARG A 124 26.76 13.39 13.54
C ARG A 124 25.72 13.03 12.48
N VAL A 125 25.70 13.73 11.35
CA VAL A 125 24.82 13.40 10.22
C VAL A 125 25.05 11.96 9.74
N ARG A 126 26.31 11.51 9.60
CA ARG A 126 26.60 10.12 9.22
C ARG A 126 26.05 9.11 10.24
N SER A 127 26.12 9.42 11.53
CA SER A 127 25.51 8.55 12.54
C SER A 127 23.99 8.43 12.37
N MET A 128 23.33 9.50 11.93
CA MET A 128 21.89 9.51 11.66
C MET A 128 21.52 8.76 10.37
N GLU A 129 22.45 8.53 9.45
CA GLU A 129 22.16 7.69 8.27
C GLU A 129 21.79 6.25 8.65
N GLN A 130 22.34 5.75 9.76
CA GLN A 130 22.11 4.41 10.27
C GLN A 130 20.88 4.31 11.19
N ASP A 131 20.32 5.44 11.61
CA ASP A 131 19.16 5.50 12.52
C ASP A 131 18.14 6.55 12.04
N THR A 132 17.30 7.10 12.92
CA THR A 132 16.44 8.24 12.58
C THR A 132 17.19 9.56 12.77
N ALA A 133 16.99 10.51 11.86
CA ALA A 133 17.40 11.90 12.04
C ALA A 133 16.29 12.76 12.67
N TYR A 134 15.30 12.13 13.31
CA TYR A 134 14.19 12.82 13.99
C TYR A 134 13.46 13.76 13.01
N HIS A 135 13.12 14.98 13.45
CA HIS A 135 12.45 15.97 12.61
C HIS A 135 13.22 16.35 11.32
N LEU A 136 14.55 16.10 11.25
CA LEU A 136 15.32 16.37 10.02
C LEU A 136 14.97 15.42 8.88
N GLU A 137 14.36 14.27 9.18
CA GLU A 137 13.86 13.34 8.16
C GLU A 137 12.86 14.03 7.22
N PHE A 138 12.08 14.99 7.73
CA PHE A 138 11.15 15.76 6.90
C PHE A 138 11.85 16.70 5.93
N LEU A 139 13.16 16.94 6.02
CA LEU A 139 13.85 17.94 5.22
C LEU A 139 14.51 17.35 3.97
N VAL A 140 14.46 16.02 3.77
CA VAL A 140 15.01 15.37 2.58
C VAL A 140 14.18 15.74 1.35
N ALA A 141 14.75 16.57 0.46
CA ALA A 141 14.04 17.18 -0.66
C ALA A 141 13.45 16.13 -1.63
N GLU A 142 14.14 15.01 -1.81
CA GLU A 142 13.82 13.93 -2.75
C GLU A 142 12.62 13.08 -2.32
N GLN A 143 12.35 13.00 -1.01
CA GLN A 143 11.22 12.22 -0.48
C GLN A 143 9.89 12.81 -0.94
N ARG A 144 8.97 11.93 -1.37
CA ARG A 144 7.66 12.30 -1.92
C ARG A 144 6.51 11.60 -1.23
N GLN A 145 6.80 10.56 -0.45
CA GLN A 145 5.80 9.71 0.14
C GLN A 145 6.01 9.60 1.63
N ILE A 146 4.90 9.51 2.36
CA ILE A 146 4.89 9.25 3.79
C ILE A 146 3.74 8.31 4.12
N GLY A 147 3.95 7.41 5.08
CA GLY A 147 2.91 6.58 5.65
C GLY A 147 3.15 6.37 7.14
N CYS A 148 2.13 6.62 7.97
CA CYS A 148 2.25 6.52 9.41
C CYS A 148 1.28 5.50 10.02
N THR A 149 1.69 4.97 11.16
CA THR A 149 0.86 4.17 12.06
C THR A 149 1.08 4.59 13.51
N PHE A 150 0.10 4.33 14.36
CA PHE A 150 0.29 4.35 15.80
C PHE A 150 1.27 3.25 16.19
N ALA A 151 2.20 3.61 17.07
CA ALA A 151 3.19 2.71 17.62
C ALA A 151 3.67 3.29 18.95
N ASN A 152 3.65 2.49 20.01
CA ASN A 152 4.19 2.89 21.31
C ASN A 152 5.67 2.55 21.32
N CYS A 153 6.49 3.51 20.93
CA CYS A 153 7.93 3.29 20.76
C CYS A 153 8.70 3.91 21.90
N THR A 154 9.55 3.11 22.52
CA THR A 154 10.45 3.57 23.56
C THR A 154 11.88 3.56 23.02
N ARG A 155 12.61 4.65 23.25
CA ARG A 155 14.04 4.76 22.89
C ARG A 155 14.82 5.24 24.09
N THR A 156 15.98 4.64 24.32
CA THR A 156 16.96 5.17 25.27
C THR A 156 17.93 6.04 24.50
N VAL A 157 17.88 7.34 24.74
CA VAL A 157 18.77 8.32 24.13
C VAL A 157 19.78 8.81 25.14
N ARG A 158 20.99 9.12 24.68
CA ARG A 158 22.00 9.79 25.49
C ARG A 158 21.90 11.28 25.22
N ASP A 159 21.69 12.07 26.26
CA ASP A 159 21.79 13.52 26.15
C ASP A 159 23.25 13.92 25.91
N GLU A 160 23.48 14.73 24.88
CA GLU A 160 24.84 15.08 24.47
C GLU A 160 25.49 16.12 25.39
N GLN A 161 24.71 16.90 26.13
CA GLN A 161 25.19 17.91 27.06
C GLN A 161 25.45 17.31 28.45
N THR A 162 24.51 16.51 28.97
CA THR A 162 24.62 15.93 30.32
C THR A 162 25.30 14.56 30.34
N LEU A 163 25.40 13.89 29.18
CA LEU A 163 25.88 12.52 29.01
C LEU A 163 25.01 11.45 29.68
N GLU A 164 23.87 11.83 30.27
CA GLU A 164 22.91 10.95 30.90
C GLU A 164 22.04 10.22 29.88
N TYR A 165 21.54 9.04 30.26
CA TYR A 165 20.61 8.28 29.44
C TYR A 165 19.18 8.56 29.88
N THR A 166 18.34 8.97 28.94
CA THR A 166 16.91 9.19 29.17
C THR A 166 16.10 8.26 28.29
N THR A 167 15.09 7.65 28.89
CA THR A 167 14.10 6.87 28.14
C THR A 167 13.01 7.81 27.68
N ILE A 168 12.76 7.82 26.37
CA ILE A 168 11.79 8.70 25.72
C ILE A 168 10.75 7.87 24.96
N ASN A 169 9.50 8.33 24.95
CA ASN A 169 8.40 7.62 24.30
C ASN A 169 7.81 8.41 23.13
N TYR A 170 7.37 7.65 22.13
CA TYR A 170 6.69 8.14 20.93
C TYR A 170 5.39 7.37 20.73
N GLY A 171 4.39 8.04 20.18
CA GLY A 171 3.07 7.47 19.92
C GLY A 171 2.82 7.05 18.46
N ALA A 172 3.76 7.33 17.55
CA ALA A 172 3.61 6.96 16.15
C ALA A 172 4.96 6.68 15.46
N LEU A 173 4.91 5.77 14.48
CA LEU A 173 5.98 5.48 13.53
C LEU A 173 5.54 5.93 12.14
N CYS A 174 6.33 6.79 11.51
CA CYS A 174 6.14 7.21 10.12
C CYS A 174 7.32 6.77 9.27
N LEU A 175 7.03 6.28 8.08
CA LEU A 175 8.03 5.98 7.05
C LEU A 175 7.95 7.01 5.94
N LEU A 176 9.12 7.42 5.43
CA LEU A 176 9.28 8.43 4.37
C LEU A 176 10.06 7.82 3.21
N GLY A 177 9.61 7.99 1.98
CA GLY A 177 10.23 7.38 0.79
C GLY A 177 10.00 8.16 -0.50
N PRO A 178 10.47 7.67 -1.66
CA PRO A 178 11.21 6.41 -1.84
C PRO A 178 12.72 6.51 -1.53
N GLU A 179 13.24 7.71 -1.30
CA GLU A 179 14.68 7.95 -1.19
C GLU A 179 15.23 7.70 0.21
N ARG A 180 16.40 7.04 0.29
CA ARG A 180 16.98 6.49 1.52
C ARG A 180 18.14 7.30 2.14
N LEU A 181 18.74 8.22 1.40
CA LEU A 181 20.02 8.83 1.76
C LEU A 181 19.89 10.31 2.10
N PHE A 182 20.63 10.74 3.14
CA PHE A 182 21.06 12.14 3.31
C PHE A 182 22.15 12.50 2.28
N GLN A 183 22.97 11.52 1.88
CA GLN A 183 23.99 11.67 0.84
C GLN A 183 23.57 10.94 -0.43
N GLY A 184 23.21 11.64 -1.51
CA GLY A 184 23.19 11.01 -2.84
C GLY A 184 24.56 10.37 -3.16
N ASP A 185 24.66 9.56 -4.23
CA ASP A 185 25.89 8.89 -4.70
C ASP A 185 27.06 9.84 -5.10
N ARG A 186 27.05 11.09 -4.64
CA ARG A 186 28.06 12.10 -4.89
C ARG A 186 28.85 12.40 -3.62
N PRO A 187 30.19 12.44 -3.68
CA PRO A 187 31.03 12.90 -2.58
C PRO A 187 30.90 14.43 -2.47
N LYS A 188 29.81 14.94 -1.90
CA LYS A 188 29.66 16.37 -1.59
C LYS A 188 28.96 16.59 -0.25
N TRP A 189 29.57 17.50 0.51
CA TRP A 189 29.38 17.85 1.92
C TRP A 189 28.09 18.62 2.24
N TYR A 190 26.98 18.23 1.63
CA TYR A 190 25.63 18.71 1.94
C TYR A 190 24.78 17.48 2.26
N ALA A 191 24.26 17.40 3.49
CA ALA A 191 23.44 16.30 3.99
C ALA A 191 22.05 16.17 3.30
N PHE A 192 21.84 16.91 2.22
CA PHE A 192 20.63 16.96 1.43
C PHE A 192 21.07 17.28 -0.01
N ASP A 193 20.63 16.53 -1.04
CA ASP A 193 20.91 16.84 -2.47
C ASP A 193 20.02 18.01 -2.94
N GLU A 194 20.02 19.08 -2.14
CA GLU A 194 19.28 20.30 -2.37
C GLU A 194 19.89 21.04 -3.56
N LYS A 195 19.08 21.23 -4.59
CA LYS A 195 19.37 22.21 -5.61
C LYS A 195 19.11 23.58 -5.02
N LYS A 196 20.15 24.41 -4.90
CA LYS A 196 19.99 25.81 -4.48
C LYS A 196 19.35 26.62 -5.61
N GLY A 197 18.38 27.46 -5.25
CA GLY A 197 17.67 28.34 -6.16
C GLY A 197 16.31 28.75 -5.60
N ASP A 198 15.51 29.46 -6.40
CA ASP A 198 14.18 29.87 -5.98
C ASP A 198 13.33 28.64 -5.62
N PRO A 199 12.59 28.64 -4.50
CA PRO A 199 11.79 27.50 -4.07
C PRO A 199 10.85 27.00 -5.18
N GLY A 200 10.95 25.71 -5.50
CA GLY A 200 10.19 25.05 -6.57
C GLY A 200 10.61 25.39 -8.00
N SER A 201 11.72 26.10 -8.22
CA SER A 201 12.23 26.42 -9.57
C SER A 201 12.93 25.25 -10.26
N ALA A 202 13.37 24.24 -9.51
CA ALA A 202 14.10 23.08 -10.02
C ALA A 202 13.35 21.76 -9.82
N CYS A 203 12.02 21.80 -9.92
CA CYS A 203 11.19 20.62 -9.86
C CYS A 203 11.52 19.61 -10.97
N LEU A 204 11.37 18.33 -10.66
CA LEU A 204 11.59 17.27 -11.64
C LEU A 204 10.55 17.35 -12.76
N GLN A 205 10.92 16.83 -13.94
CA GLN A 205 10.04 16.82 -15.11
C GLN A 205 8.68 16.19 -14.76
N GLY A 206 7.60 16.93 -15.03
CA GLY A 206 6.23 16.54 -14.70
C GLY A 206 5.67 17.21 -13.44
N LEU A 207 6.52 17.72 -12.56
CA LEU A 207 6.10 18.43 -11.35
C LEU A 207 6.03 19.95 -11.59
N VAL A 208 5.16 20.62 -10.83
CA VAL A 208 5.00 22.07 -10.83
C VAL A 208 5.24 22.63 -9.43
N ASN A 209 5.57 23.91 -9.36
CA ASN A 209 5.74 24.64 -8.11
C ASN A 209 4.37 24.94 -7.46
N ASP A 210 4.18 24.49 -6.22
CA ASP A 210 3.08 24.81 -5.31
C ASP A 210 3.66 25.48 -4.06
N ASP A 211 3.79 26.80 -4.15
CA ASP A 211 4.27 27.67 -3.07
C ASP A 211 5.62 27.23 -2.47
N GLY A 212 6.57 26.88 -3.33
CA GLY A 212 7.92 26.46 -2.96
C GLY A 212 8.11 24.95 -2.83
N LEU A 213 7.06 24.16 -3.02
CA LEU A 213 7.13 22.70 -3.08
C LEU A 213 6.86 22.18 -4.48
N CYS A 214 7.57 21.12 -4.88
CA CYS A 214 7.32 20.40 -6.11
C CYS A 214 6.15 19.42 -5.92
N VAL A 215 5.10 19.59 -6.71
CA VAL A 215 3.88 18.77 -6.67
C VAL A 215 3.52 18.25 -8.05
N LEU A 216 2.77 17.16 -8.08
CA LEU A 216 2.07 16.77 -9.29
C LEU A 216 1.07 17.88 -9.65
N PRO A 217 1.08 18.38 -10.91
CA PRO A 217 0.15 19.41 -11.33
C PRO A 217 -1.28 18.93 -11.08
N PRO A 218 -2.15 19.80 -10.54
CA PRO A 218 -3.55 19.45 -10.43
C PRO A 218 -4.03 19.04 -11.83
N PRO A 219 -4.74 17.92 -11.97
CA PRO A 219 -5.24 17.45 -13.25
C PRO A 219 -5.98 18.60 -13.94
N GLN A 220 -5.45 19.05 -15.09
CA GLN A 220 -5.87 20.29 -15.74
C GLN A 220 -7.38 20.30 -15.96
N ARG A 221 -8.09 21.20 -15.25
CA ARG A 221 -9.51 21.48 -15.46
C ARG A 221 -9.64 22.25 -16.79
N GLY A 222 -9.66 21.53 -17.90
CA GLY A 222 -9.71 22.16 -19.23
C GLY A 222 -9.41 21.19 -20.37
N VAL A 223 -8.63 20.15 -20.09
CA VAL A 223 -8.88 18.87 -20.75
C VAL A 223 -10.13 18.36 -20.06
N THR A 224 -11.26 18.37 -20.76
CA THR A 224 -12.44 17.63 -20.30
C THR A 224 -11.92 16.24 -19.97
N ARG A 225 -11.89 15.90 -18.68
CA ARG A 225 -11.56 14.54 -18.29
C ARG A 225 -12.51 13.67 -19.10
N ILE A 226 -11.95 12.90 -20.03
CA ILE A 226 -12.44 11.54 -20.24
C ILE A 226 -12.54 11.00 -18.81
N PRO A 227 -13.75 10.65 -18.33
CA PRO A 227 -13.89 10.19 -16.96
C PRO A 227 -12.80 9.14 -16.75
N LYS A 228 -11.92 9.38 -15.76
CA LYS A 228 -11.15 8.29 -15.13
C LYS A 228 -12.17 7.17 -15.01
N PRO A 229 -11.92 5.94 -15.52
CA PRO A 229 -12.87 4.84 -15.36
C PRO A 229 -13.26 4.89 -13.91
N THR A 230 -14.48 5.36 -13.68
CA THR A 230 -14.91 5.61 -12.33
C THR A 230 -15.22 4.20 -11.95
N TYR A 231 -14.27 3.58 -11.26
CA TYR A 231 -14.63 2.51 -10.35
C TYR A 231 -15.58 3.17 -9.37
N ILE A 232 -16.84 3.24 -9.79
CA ILE A 232 -18.00 3.28 -8.93
C ILE A 232 -18.08 1.81 -8.57
N PRO A 233 -17.53 1.36 -7.42
CA PRO A 233 -18.03 0.11 -6.89
C PRO A 233 -19.56 0.27 -6.91
N PRO A 234 -20.35 -0.68 -7.42
CA PRO A 234 -21.79 -0.65 -7.21
C PRO A 234 -22.00 -0.74 -5.70
N SER A 235 -21.97 0.43 -5.08
CA SER A 235 -22.18 0.66 -3.68
C SER A 235 -23.68 0.78 -3.57
N THR A 236 -24.30 -0.35 -3.29
CA THR A 236 -25.57 -0.34 -2.56
C THR A 236 -25.40 0.28 -1.17
N ALA A 237 -24.15 0.51 -0.71
CA ALA A 237 -23.87 1.21 0.53
C ALA A 237 -24.01 2.74 0.39
N PRO A 238 -24.63 3.42 1.37
CA PRO A 238 -24.78 4.87 1.37
C PRO A 238 -23.44 5.62 1.27
N PRO A 239 -23.40 6.80 0.64
CA PRO A 239 -22.22 7.68 0.65
C PRO A 239 -21.82 7.99 2.11
N GLY A 240 -20.59 7.64 2.49
CA GLY A 240 -20.06 7.83 3.85
C GLY A 240 -19.73 6.55 4.62
N THR A 241 -20.01 5.38 4.05
CA THR A 241 -19.60 4.11 4.67
C THR A 241 -18.11 3.87 4.42
N ALA A 242 -17.35 3.60 5.49
CA ALA A 242 -15.92 3.29 5.39
C ALA A 242 -15.69 2.04 4.51
N PRO A 243 -14.56 1.95 3.77
CA PRO A 243 -14.24 0.76 2.99
C PRO A 243 -14.26 -0.48 3.88
N THR A 244 -14.82 -1.56 3.37
CA THR A 244 -14.76 -2.86 4.05
C THR A 244 -13.31 -3.34 4.17
N LYS A 245 -13.03 -4.24 5.12
CA LYS A 245 -11.70 -4.87 5.25
C LYS A 245 -11.22 -5.48 3.91
N LEU A 246 -12.13 -6.13 3.19
CA LEU A 246 -11.86 -6.71 1.87
C LEU A 246 -11.44 -5.66 0.84
N GLU A 247 -12.11 -4.50 0.80
CA GLU A 247 -11.73 -3.43 -0.13
C GLU A 247 -10.34 -2.85 0.18
N THR A 248 -9.99 -2.75 1.48
CA THR A 248 -8.66 -2.30 1.89
C THR A 248 -7.59 -3.34 1.52
N ASP A 249 -7.88 -4.62 1.72
CA ASP A 249 -7.02 -5.74 1.38
C ASP A 249 -6.80 -5.84 -0.14
N GLU A 250 -7.86 -5.70 -0.94
CA GLU A 250 -7.80 -5.70 -2.41
C GLU A 250 -6.95 -4.53 -2.93
N ILE A 251 -7.07 -3.34 -2.34
CA ILE A 251 -6.24 -2.17 -2.68
C ILE A 251 -4.76 -2.44 -2.35
N ASN A 252 -4.48 -3.02 -1.19
CA ASN A 252 -3.10 -3.35 -0.79
C ASN A 252 -2.48 -4.39 -1.72
N ASP A 253 -3.23 -5.44 -2.05
CA ASP A 253 -2.79 -6.51 -2.95
C ASP A 253 -2.56 -5.95 -4.36
N PHE A 254 -3.45 -5.10 -4.86
CA PHE A 254 -3.26 -4.38 -6.13
C PHE A 254 -1.94 -3.59 -6.20
N PHE A 255 -1.60 -2.83 -5.15
CA PHE A 255 -0.35 -2.08 -5.11
C PHE A 255 0.87 -3.00 -5.03
N LEU A 256 0.81 -4.03 -4.19
CA LEU A 256 1.86 -5.02 -4.04
C LEU A 256 2.18 -5.71 -5.37
N PHE A 257 1.17 -6.19 -6.10
CA PHE A 257 1.38 -6.90 -7.36
C PHE A 257 2.01 -6.00 -8.42
N ASN A 258 1.54 -4.76 -8.54
CA ASN A 258 2.13 -3.83 -9.50
C ASN A 258 3.58 -3.47 -9.14
N GLU A 259 3.93 -3.36 -7.87
CA GLU A 259 5.32 -3.16 -7.45
C GLU A 259 6.22 -4.36 -7.79
N LEU A 260 5.76 -5.58 -7.49
CA LEU A 260 6.48 -6.80 -7.86
C LEU A 260 6.72 -6.88 -9.37
N ARG A 261 5.70 -6.54 -10.17
CA ARG A 261 5.79 -6.49 -11.63
C ARG A 261 6.78 -5.44 -12.12
N ARG A 262 6.86 -4.26 -11.49
CA ARG A 262 7.89 -3.24 -11.80
C ARG A 262 9.29 -3.77 -11.54
N ASN A 263 9.50 -4.36 -10.37
CA ASN A 263 10.81 -4.86 -9.98
C ASN A 263 11.24 -6.00 -10.91
N TRP A 264 10.33 -6.92 -11.22
CA TRP A 264 10.58 -7.97 -12.21
C TRP A 264 10.95 -7.42 -13.58
N ALA A 265 10.18 -6.45 -14.09
CA ALA A 265 10.43 -5.85 -15.39
C ALA A 265 11.79 -5.13 -15.44
N ARG A 266 12.15 -4.36 -14.39
CA ARG A 266 13.47 -3.71 -14.30
C ARG A 266 14.62 -4.71 -14.30
N ASN A 267 14.52 -5.73 -13.45
CA ASN A 267 15.61 -6.68 -13.22
C ASN A 267 15.83 -7.60 -14.41
N ASN A 268 14.77 -7.93 -15.14
CA ASN A 268 14.82 -8.88 -16.25
C ASN A 268 14.69 -8.21 -17.62
N GLY A 269 14.52 -6.89 -17.69
CA GLY A 269 14.32 -6.16 -18.95
C GLY A 269 13.04 -6.54 -19.68
N VAL A 270 11.93 -6.81 -18.97
CA VAL A 270 10.64 -7.18 -19.61
C VAL A 270 10.00 -5.93 -20.21
N SER A 271 9.94 -5.86 -21.54
CA SER A 271 9.51 -4.68 -22.30
C SER A 271 7.99 -4.57 -22.47
N ASN A 272 7.23 -5.63 -22.21
CA ASN A 272 5.78 -5.69 -22.38
C ASN A 272 5.00 -5.98 -21.08
N MET A 273 5.60 -5.74 -19.91
CA MET A 273 4.95 -6.00 -18.62
C MET A 273 3.80 -5.01 -18.38
N TRP A 274 2.57 -5.48 -18.33
CA TRP A 274 1.42 -4.62 -18.06
C TRP A 274 1.25 -4.28 -16.58
N ARG A 275 0.71 -3.11 -16.30
CA ARG A 275 0.12 -2.80 -14.99
C ARG A 275 -1.21 -3.53 -14.90
N VAL A 276 -1.43 -4.26 -13.81
CA VAL A 276 -2.76 -4.81 -13.53
C VAL A 276 -3.64 -3.68 -13.02
N GLU A 277 -4.89 -3.65 -13.44
CA GLU A 277 -5.93 -2.68 -13.06
C GLU A 277 -7.10 -3.41 -12.39
N PRO A 278 -7.81 -2.80 -11.42
CA PRO A 278 -8.97 -3.44 -10.82
C PRO A 278 -10.06 -3.69 -11.85
N ASP A 279 -10.59 -4.90 -11.90
CA ASP A 279 -11.62 -5.36 -12.83
C ASP A 279 -12.81 -5.94 -12.07
N TYR A 280 -13.97 -5.32 -12.28
CA TYR A 280 -15.18 -5.65 -11.54
C TYR A 280 -15.76 -7.02 -11.92
N ASP A 281 -15.62 -7.43 -13.19
CA ASP A 281 -16.15 -8.71 -13.65
C ASP A 281 -15.32 -9.86 -13.08
N LEU A 282 -13.99 -9.71 -13.03
CA LEU A 282 -13.10 -10.63 -12.33
C LEU A 282 -13.41 -10.68 -10.84
N ARG A 283 -13.72 -9.54 -10.20
CA ARG A 283 -14.12 -9.50 -8.80
C ARG A 283 -15.41 -10.28 -8.53
N LEU A 284 -16.46 -10.03 -9.32
CA LEU A 284 -17.72 -10.78 -9.22
C LEU A 284 -17.52 -12.27 -9.47
N LYS A 285 -16.66 -12.61 -10.42
CA LYS A 285 -16.30 -13.99 -10.71
C LYS A 285 -15.54 -14.63 -9.55
N ALA A 286 -14.59 -13.91 -8.94
CA ALA A 286 -13.88 -14.34 -7.74
C ALA A 286 -14.88 -14.61 -6.60
N GLN A 287 -15.85 -13.72 -6.40
CA GLN A 287 -16.87 -13.87 -5.36
C GLN A 287 -17.75 -15.09 -5.61
N LYS A 288 -18.18 -15.32 -6.85
CA LYS A 288 -18.95 -16.51 -7.22
C LYS A 288 -18.15 -17.79 -6.96
N LEU A 289 -16.90 -17.84 -7.42
CA LEU A 289 -16.02 -18.99 -7.23
C LEU A 289 -15.67 -19.25 -5.77
N ALA A 290 -15.52 -18.18 -4.97
CA ALA A 290 -15.26 -18.24 -3.54
C ALA A 290 -16.48 -18.72 -2.72
N ALA A 291 -17.70 -18.47 -3.22
CA ALA A 291 -18.93 -19.00 -2.63
C ALA A 291 -19.21 -20.45 -3.05
N GLU A 292 -18.63 -20.88 -4.16
CA GLU A 292 -18.61 -22.27 -4.59
C GLU A 292 -17.49 -23.05 -3.86
N ASP A 293 -17.29 -24.30 -4.25
CA ASP A 293 -16.23 -25.15 -3.71
C ASP A 293 -14.87 -24.74 -4.30
N CYS A 294 -13.98 -24.22 -3.45
CA CYS A 294 -12.67 -23.72 -3.85
C CYS A 294 -11.73 -24.78 -4.41
N GLU A 295 -12.00 -26.08 -4.19
CA GLU A 295 -11.29 -27.17 -4.86
C GLU A 295 -11.57 -27.18 -6.37
N LYS A 296 -12.68 -26.56 -6.80
CA LYS A 296 -13.07 -26.44 -8.21
C LYS A 296 -12.53 -25.18 -8.89
N VAL A 297 -11.76 -24.36 -8.18
CA VAL A 297 -11.08 -23.21 -8.78
C VAL A 297 -9.89 -23.70 -9.59
N TRP A 298 -10.01 -23.62 -10.91
CA TRP A 298 -8.94 -23.97 -11.86
C TRP A 298 -8.60 -22.76 -12.73
N PRO A 299 -7.36 -22.66 -13.24
CA PRO A 299 -7.03 -21.67 -14.24
C PRO A 299 -7.87 -21.92 -15.48
N THR A 300 -8.30 -20.85 -16.16
CA THR A 300 -9.07 -20.95 -17.40
C THR A 300 -8.40 -20.13 -18.49
N GLU A 301 -8.91 -20.19 -19.72
CA GLU A 301 -8.48 -19.29 -20.81
C GLU A 301 -8.71 -17.80 -20.52
N ASN A 302 -9.53 -17.47 -19.53
CA ASN A 302 -9.94 -16.09 -19.24
C ASN A 302 -9.23 -15.49 -18.03
N TYR A 303 -8.81 -16.33 -17.08
CA TYR A 303 -8.14 -15.85 -15.88
C TYR A 303 -7.22 -16.90 -15.26
N ARG A 304 -6.22 -16.39 -14.55
CA ARG A 304 -5.45 -17.10 -13.53
C ARG A 304 -5.99 -16.70 -12.17
N TYR A 305 -5.74 -17.50 -11.16
CA TYR A 305 -6.17 -17.19 -9.80
C TYR A 305 -4.97 -17.05 -8.87
N PHE A 306 -5.20 -16.60 -7.65
CA PHE A 306 -4.26 -16.56 -6.53
C PHE A 306 -5.09 -16.61 -5.26
N MET A 307 -4.69 -17.42 -4.28
CA MET A 307 -5.39 -17.50 -3.01
C MET A 307 -4.48 -16.99 -1.88
N ARG A 308 -5.01 -16.13 -1.00
CA ARG A 308 -4.26 -15.55 0.12
C ARG A 308 -4.65 -16.24 1.43
N HIS A 309 -3.67 -16.72 2.18
CA HIS A 309 -3.86 -17.41 3.45
C HIS A 309 -4.32 -16.49 4.60
N THR A 310 -4.97 -17.07 5.61
CA THR A 310 -5.22 -16.41 6.90
C THR A 310 -3.89 -16.28 7.68
N ASP A 311 -3.71 -15.18 8.39
CA ASP A 311 -2.49 -14.89 9.14
C ASP A 311 -2.38 -15.71 10.47
N LYS A 312 -3.37 -16.56 10.79
CA LYS A 312 -3.62 -17.05 12.16
C LYS A 312 -3.26 -18.51 12.44
N THR A 313 -3.28 -19.42 11.46
CA THR A 313 -3.14 -20.87 11.76
C THR A 313 -2.12 -21.61 10.90
N ASN A 314 -1.68 -21.04 9.76
CA ASN A 314 -0.79 -21.73 8.82
C ASN A 314 0.43 -20.91 8.39
N LYS A 315 0.91 -19.98 9.25
CA LYS A 315 2.08 -19.14 8.96
C LYS A 315 3.31 -19.96 8.59
N GLU A 316 3.57 -21.09 9.25
CA GLU A 316 4.75 -21.92 8.96
C GLU A 316 4.65 -22.65 7.64
N VAL A 317 3.46 -23.11 7.23
CA VAL A 317 3.24 -23.84 5.97
C VAL A 317 3.20 -22.86 4.80
N ALA A 318 2.48 -21.75 4.94
CA ALA A 318 2.47 -20.66 3.98
C ALA A 318 3.86 -20.04 3.83
N ALA A 319 4.57 -19.80 4.93
CA ALA A 319 5.96 -19.35 4.89
C ALA A 319 6.88 -20.42 4.33
N ALA A 320 6.70 -21.72 4.61
CA ALA A 320 7.51 -22.76 4.00
C ALA A 320 7.26 -22.88 2.50
N THR A 321 6.02 -22.80 2.03
CA THR A 321 5.68 -22.81 0.60
C THR A 321 6.20 -21.54 -0.07
N HIS A 322 6.04 -20.37 0.56
CA HIS A 322 6.56 -19.09 0.05
C HIS A 322 8.09 -19.00 0.10
N GLU A 323 8.73 -19.53 1.14
CA GLU A 323 10.20 -19.57 1.34
C GLU A 323 10.83 -20.61 0.42
N ILE A 324 10.24 -21.80 0.25
CA ILE A 324 10.68 -22.78 -0.74
C ILE A 324 10.52 -22.20 -2.14
N PHE A 325 9.42 -21.50 -2.39
CA PHE A 325 9.20 -20.85 -3.67
C PHE A 325 10.18 -19.69 -3.90
N LYS A 326 10.37 -18.81 -2.91
CA LYS A 326 11.32 -17.69 -2.95
C LYS A 326 12.76 -18.18 -3.09
N THR A 327 13.16 -19.18 -2.30
CA THR A 327 14.49 -19.81 -2.39
C THR A 327 14.66 -20.48 -3.75
N LYS A 328 13.63 -21.18 -4.26
CA LYS A 328 13.68 -21.75 -5.61
C LYS A 328 13.76 -20.66 -6.68
N ILE A 329 13.04 -19.55 -6.55
CA ILE A 329 13.11 -18.40 -7.46
C ILE A 329 14.49 -17.75 -7.39
N ASP A 330 15.02 -17.48 -6.19
CA ASP A 330 16.32 -16.86 -5.99
C ASP A 330 17.44 -17.78 -6.54
N THR A 331 17.35 -19.10 -6.33
CA THR A 331 18.20 -20.12 -6.95
C THR A 331 18.03 -20.16 -8.48
N ILE A 332 16.79 -20.11 -8.99
CA ILE A 332 16.47 -20.05 -10.42
C ILE A 332 17.04 -18.77 -11.07
N LEU A 333 16.97 -17.64 -10.38
CA LEU A 333 17.38 -16.32 -10.85
C LEU A 333 18.90 -16.11 -10.77
N HIS A 334 19.61 -16.87 -9.94
CA HIS A 334 21.05 -16.66 -9.70
C HIS A 334 21.96 -17.82 -10.12
N GLU A 335 21.48 -19.07 -10.16
CA GLU A 335 22.35 -20.23 -10.30
C GLU A 335 22.14 -21.04 -11.59
N TRP A 336 20.99 -20.87 -12.27
CA TRP A 336 20.62 -21.81 -13.34
C TRP A 336 21.03 -21.33 -14.74
N ASP A 337 21.76 -22.18 -15.46
CA ASP A 337 21.84 -22.13 -16.91
C ASP A 337 20.41 -22.21 -17.48
N ARG A 338 20.12 -21.41 -18.50
CA ARG A 338 18.84 -21.37 -19.25
C ARG A 338 18.29 -22.77 -19.57
N LYS A 339 19.18 -23.75 -19.78
CA LYS A 339 18.83 -25.15 -20.09
C LYS A 339 18.33 -25.95 -18.88
N GLU A 340 18.78 -25.65 -17.67
CA GLU A 340 18.23 -26.26 -16.45
C GLU A 340 16.87 -25.66 -16.10
N PHE A 341 16.68 -24.36 -16.33
CA PHE A 341 15.40 -23.67 -16.15
C PHE A 341 14.28 -24.31 -16.96
N GLU A 342 14.55 -24.66 -18.22
CA GLU A 342 13.62 -25.39 -19.09
C GLU A 342 13.25 -26.78 -18.54
N ASN A 343 14.17 -27.48 -17.87
CA ASN A 343 13.88 -28.79 -17.24
C ASN A 343 13.10 -28.66 -15.92
N ALA A 344 13.24 -27.56 -15.15
CA ALA A 344 12.35 -27.31 -14.02
C ALA A 344 10.93 -26.97 -14.46
N ILE A 345 10.76 -26.30 -15.61
CA ILE A 345 9.43 -26.01 -16.15
C ILE A 345 8.62 -27.29 -16.36
N PHE A 346 9.27 -28.40 -16.75
CA PHE A 346 8.61 -29.70 -16.86
C PHE A 346 8.10 -30.23 -15.51
N ARG A 347 8.75 -29.88 -14.39
CA ARG A 347 8.27 -30.18 -13.03
C ARG A 347 7.26 -29.14 -12.50
N LEU A 348 7.04 -28.03 -13.22
CA LEU A 348 6.01 -27.05 -12.89
C LEU A 348 4.61 -27.51 -13.31
N GLU A 349 4.43 -28.54 -14.15
CA GLU A 349 3.11 -29.04 -14.54
C GLU A 349 2.30 -29.59 -13.35
N GLU A 350 2.96 -30.13 -12.32
CA GLU A 350 2.31 -30.47 -11.04
C GLU A 350 1.99 -29.22 -10.21
N LEU A 351 2.83 -28.17 -10.28
CA LEU A 351 2.61 -26.89 -9.61
C LEU A 351 1.57 -26.00 -10.31
N ASP A 352 1.28 -26.21 -11.59
CA ASP A 352 0.20 -25.54 -12.35
C ASP A 352 -1.19 -25.99 -11.84
N ARG A 353 -1.27 -27.18 -11.20
CA ARG A 353 -2.51 -27.68 -10.57
C ARG A 353 -2.67 -27.18 -9.13
N ASP A 354 -1.57 -27.17 -8.38
CA ASP A 354 -1.58 -26.86 -6.96
C ASP A 354 -1.16 -25.42 -6.70
N THR A 355 -2.17 -24.54 -6.72
CA THR A 355 -2.08 -23.13 -6.29
C THR A 355 -1.08 -22.29 -7.08
N ALA A 356 -1.66 -21.37 -7.86
CA ALA A 356 -1.08 -20.12 -8.30
C ALA A 356 0.23 -19.68 -7.63
N SER A 357 1.34 -20.09 -8.22
CA SER A 357 2.67 -19.65 -7.83
C SER A 357 2.83 -18.14 -8.06
N VAL A 358 3.85 -17.52 -7.45
CA VAL A 358 4.25 -16.11 -7.72
C VAL A 358 4.35 -15.81 -9.21
N MET A 359 4.61 -16.82 -10.05
CA MET A 359 4.69 -16.67 -11.50
C MET A 359 3.39 -16.17 -12.12
N GLU A 360 2.24 -16.48 -11.52
CA GLU A 360 0.95 -16.14 -12.11
C GLU A 360 0.80 -14.63 -12.26
N PHE A 361 1.16 -13.85 -11.24
CA PHE A 361 1.09 -12.39 -11.32
C PHE A 361 2.30 -11.75 -12.01
N LEU A 362 3.26 -12.54 -12.51
CA LEU A 362 4.39 -12.08 -13.33
C LEU A 362 4.16 -12.31 -14.83
N ILE A 363 2.98 -12.82 -15.22
CA ILE A 363 2.63 -12.94 -16.63
C ILE A 363 2.43 -11.54 -17.21
N ALA A 364 3.26 -11.19 -18.19
CA ALA A 364 3.33 -9.83 -18.73
C ALA A 364 1.99 -9.34 -19.29
N GLU A 365 1.20 -10.21 -19.91
CA GLU A 365 -0.06 -9.87 -20.57
C GLU A 365 -1.23 -9.61 -19.62
N GLN A 366 -1.14 -10.05 -18.36
CA GLN A 366 -2.18 -9.77 -17.38
C GLN A 366 -2.24 -8.29 -17.07
N ARG A 367 -3.44 -7.74 -17.15
CA ARG A 367 -3.73 -6.31 -16.99
C ARG A 367 -4.97 -6.05 -16.15
N ASP A 368 -5.68 -7.10 -15.74
CA ASP A 368 -6.93 -7.04 -14.99
C ASP A 368 -6.78 -7.86 -13.71
N PHE A 369 -7.38 -7.38 -12.62
CA PHE A 369 -7.24 -7.97 -11.29
C PHE A 369 -8.53 -7.78 -10.48
N GLY A 370 -9.01 -8.81 -9.79
CA GLY A 370 -10.13 -8.65 -8.85
C GLY A 370 -10.11 -9.70 -7.76
N CYS A 371 -10.40 -9.31 -6.52
CA CYS A 371 -10.39 -10.20 -5.36
C CYS A 371 -11.73 -10.27 -4.64
N ALA A 372 -12.02 -11.43 -4.07
CA ALA A 372 -13.13 -11.61 -3.17
C ALA A 372 -12.68 -12.31 -1.89
N SER A 373 -13.31 -11.96 -0.76
CA SER A 373 -13.20 -12.77 0.45
C SER A 373 -13.71 -14.16 0.16
N ALA A 374 -12.95 -15.14 0.61
CA ALA A 374 -13.21 -16.54 0.46
C ALA A 374 -12.96 -17.22 1.80
N SER A 375 -13.74 -18.26 2.13
CA SER A 375 -13.41 -19.17 3.23
C SER A 375 -13.13 -20.51 2.59
N CYS A 376 -11.94 -20.61 2.01
CA CYS A 376 -11.52 -21.80 1.26
C CYS A 376 -10.58 -22.62 2.12
N ALA A 377 -10.71 -23.94 2.08
CA ALA A 377 -9.71 -24.87 2.58
C ALA A 377 -9.20 -25.72 1.40
N ARG A 378 -7.89 -25.88 1.25
CA ARG A 378 -7.31 -26.85 0.31
C ARG A 378 -6.31 -27.74 1.00
N THR A 379 -6.39 -29.03 0.73
CA THR A 379 -5.40 -29.99 1.19
C THR A 379 -4.24 -30.00 0.20
N VAL A 380 -3.06 -29.54 0.64
CA VAL A 380 -1.83 -29.53 -0.16
C VAL A 380 -0.77 -30.41 0.48
N LEU A 381 0.13 -30.95 -0.33
CA LEU A 381 1.27 -31.70 0.17
C LEU A 381 2.32 -30.74 0.73
N ASN A 382 2.64 -30.82 2.02
CA ASN A 382 3.71 -30.03 2.61
C ASN A 382 5.06 -30.55 2.06
N PRO A 383 5.85 -29.72 1.36
CA PRO A 383 7.09 -30.16 0.73
C PRO A 383 8.21 -30.48 1.73
N LYS A 384 8.15 -29.97 2.98
CA LYS A 384 9.14 -30.26 4.03
C LYS A 384 8.84 -31.59 4.73
N THR A 385 7.57 -31.87 5.03
CA THR A 385 7.18 -33.07 5.80
C THR A 385 6.67 -34.21 4.92
N LEU A 386 6.32 -33.94 3.66
CA LEU A 386 5.61 -34.86 2.76
C LEU A 386 4.25 -35.34 3.29
N GLU A 387 3.65 -34.59 4.22
CA GLU A 387 2.32 -34.84 4.75
C GLU A 387 1.30 -33.89 4.12
N TYR A 388 0.08 -34.38 3.89
CA TYR A 388 -1.02 -33.55 3.42
C TYR A 388 -1.51 -32.65 4.55
N GLN A 389 -1.62 -31.35 4.27
CA GLN A 389 -2.06 -30.33 5.22
C GLN A 389 -3.15 -29.48 4.58
N THR A 390 -4.23 -29.29 5.32
CA THR A 390 -5.32 -28.40 4.91
C THR A 390 -4.95 -26.97 5.22
N ILE A 391 -4.85 -26.14 4.18
CA ILE A 391 -4.59 -24.72 4.31
C ILE A 391 -5.86 -23.92 4.04
N GLU A 392 -6.17 -23.02 4.98
CA GLU A 392 -7.27 -22.07 4.85
C GLU A 392 -6.84 -20.76 4.20
N TYR A 393 -7.68 -20.25 3.30
CA TYR A 393 -7.49 -19.00 2.57
C TYR A 393 -8.63 -18.04 2.88
N GLU A 394 -8.29 -16.75 3.04
CA GLU A 394 -9.24 -15.65 3.29
C GLU A 394 -9.69 -14.96 2.01
N ASN A 395 -8.91 -15.06 0.93
CA ASN A 395 -9.22 -14.35 -0.31
C ASN A 395 -8.88 -15.20 -1.53
N LEU A 396 -9.72 -15.08 -2.55
CA LEU A 396 -9.51 -15.56 -3.90
C LEU A 396 -9.38 -14.34 -4.82
N CYS A 397 -8.24 -14.20 -5.47
CA CYS A 397 -7.96 -13.16 -6.44
C CYS A 397 -7.83 -13.77 -7.83
N LEU A 398 -8.35 -13.10 -8.85
CA LEU A 398 -8.24 -13.49 -10.24
C LEU A 398 -7.44 -12.45 -11.02
N PHE A 399 -6.63 -12.91 -11.97
CA PHE A 399 -5.86 -12.08 -12.90
C PHE A 399 -6.27 -12.39 -14.33
N GLY A 400 -6.54 -11.34 -15.13
CA GLY A 400 -7.00 -11.45 -16.50
C GLY A 400 -6.25 -10.54 -17.48
N PRO A 401 -6.34 -10.80 -18.79
CA PRO A 401 -6.77 -12.08 -19.37
C PRO A 401 -5.81 -13.21 -18.95
N SER A 402 -6.21 -14.48 -19.10
CA SER A 402 -5.26 -15.56 -18.83
C SER A 402 -4.08 -15.43 -19.78
N GLY A 403 -2.90 -15.19 -19.20
CA GLY A 403 -1.68 -15.50 -19.93
C GLY A 403 -1.65 -16.98 -20.26
N LYS A 404 -1.10 -17.32 -21.42
CA LYS A 404 -0.67 -18.69 -21.66
C LYS A 404 0.57 -18.93 -20.81
N LEU A 405 0.41 -19.47 -19.59
CA LEU A 405 1.39 -20.44 -19.12
C LEU A 405 1.36 -21.54 -20.19
N MET A 406 2.49 -21.84 -20.84
CA MET A 406 2.52 -22.85 -21.89
C MET A 406 2.17 -24.24 -21.31
N ALA A 407 0.89 -24.51 -21.07
CA ALA A 407 0.38 -25.84 -20.88
C ALA A 407 0.29 -26.47 -22.27
N ASN A 408 1.24 -27.35 -22.58
CA ASN A 408 1.48 -28.03 -23.86
C ASN A 408 2.01 -27.17 -25.03
N PRO A 409 3.34 -27.03 -25.19
CA PRO A 409 3.86 -27.06 -26.55
C PRO A 409 3.53 -28.44 -27.15
N PRO A 410 2.88 -28.55 -28.33
CA PRO A 410 2.90 -29.80 -29.06
C PRO A 410 4.37 -30.22 -29.20
N TYR A 411 4.65 -31.51 -28.95
CA TYR A 411 5.93 -32.19 -28.72
C TYR A 411 7.09 -31.94 -29.72
N ASN A 412 7.03 -30.91 -30.57
CA ASN A 412 7.98 -30.67 -31.64
C ASN A 412 8.23 -29.19 -31.98
N TYR A 413 8.09 -28.24 -31.03
CA TYR A 413 8.44 -26.84 -31.28
C TYR A 413 9.72 -26.37 -30.57
N SER A 414 10.61 -25.84 -31.40
CA SER A 414 11.95 -25.28 -31.17
C SER A 414 12.12 -24.37 -29.93
N ARG A 415 12.99 -24.81 -29.01
CA ARG A 415 14.03 -24.16 -28.15
C ARG A 415 14.18 -22.62 -28.00
N THR A 416 13.22 -21.76 -28.36
CA THR A 416 13.48 -20.30 -28.35
C THR A 416 12.36 -19.40 -27.82
N LEU A 417 11.21 -19.93 -27.40
CA LEU A 417 10.14 -19.07 -26.90
C LEU A 417 10.21 -18.94 -25.37
N PRO A 418 10.34 -17.71 -24.83
CA PRO A 418 10.30 -17.50 -23.39
C PRO A 418 8.92 -17.89 -22.84
N PRO A 419 8.86 -18.53 -21.65
CA PRO A 419 7.69 -19.26 -21.15
C PRO A 419 6.41 -18.44 -20.85
N PHE A 420 6.35 -17.13 -21.13
CA PHE A 420 5.31 -16.23 -20.59
C PHE A 420 4.79 -15.15 -21.56
N ASN A 421 4.97 -15.30 -22.88
CA ASN A 421 4.81 -14.18 -23.84
C ASN A 421 5.58 -12.91 -23.41
N GLN A 422 6.57 -13.05 -22.53
CA GLN A 422 7.43 -11.96 -22.09
C GLN A 422 8.34 -11.61 -23.25
N LYS A 423 8.35 -10.32 -23.58
CA LYS A 423 9.29 -9.75 -24.52
C LYS A 423 10.34 -9.00 -23.72
N TYR A 424 11.58 -9.08 -24.17
CA TYR A 424 12.71 -8.46 -23.50
C TYR A 424 13.22 -7.28 -24.32
N GLY A 425 13.60 -6.19 -23.65
CA GLY A 425 14.05 -4.96 -24.30
C GLY A 425 13.97 -3.75 -23.36
N GLU A 426 13.90 -2.55 -23.94
CA GLU A 426 13.69 -1.34 -23.16
C GLU A 426 12.34 -1.42 -22.42
N LEU A 427 12.32 -1.02 -21.14
CA LEU A 427 11.13 -1.07 -20.28
C LEU A 427 9.95 -0.35 -20.93
N ALA A 428 8.81 -1.05 -21.01
CA ALA A 428 7.58 -0.60 -21.65
C ALA A 428 7.72 -0.14 -23.11
N SER A 429 8.68 -0.71 -23.86
CA SER A 429 8.83 -0.44 -25.31
C SER A 429 7.90 -1.28 -26.19
N ASP A 430 7.32 -2.36 -25.67
CA ASP A 430 6.46 -3.27 -26.43
C ASP A 430 5.09 -3.46 -25.75
N CYS A 431 4.37 -2.35 -25.55
CA CYS A 431 3.05 -2.36 -24.92
C CYS A 431 1.91 -2.81 -25.84
N GLY A 432 2.21 -3.28 -27.05
CA GLY A 432 1.18 -3.60 -28.05
C GLY A 432 0.36 -2.38 -28.51
N PRO A 433 -0.68 -2.59 -29.34
CA PRO A 433 -1.45 -1.52 -29.97
C PRO A 433 -2.32 -0.73 -28.99
N ASP A 434 -2.79 -1.39 -27.93
CA ASP A 434 -3.71 -0.83 -26.93
C ASP A 434 -2.98 -0.28 -25.71
N GLY A 435 -1.65 -0.39 -25.68
CA GLY A 435 -0.84 0.00 -24.53
C GLY A 435 0.02 1.21 -24.80
N ILE A 436 0.29 1.97 -23.74
CA ILE A 436 1.31 3.02 -23.72
C ILE A 436 2.23 2.79 -22.54
N LYS A 437 3.43 3.37 -22.60
CA LYS A 437 4.33 3.43 -21.46
C LYS A 437 3.67 4.19 -20.32
N GLU A 438 3.70 3.59 -19.14
CA GLU A 438 3.22 4.23 -17.93
C GLU A 438 3.91 5.60 -17.70
N PRO A 439 3.20 6.60 -17.14
CA PRO A 439 3.83 7.86 -16.78
C PRO A 439 5.05 7.65 -15.87
N LYS A 440 6.09 8.47 -16.06
CA LYS A 440 7.30 8.43 -15.20
C LYS A 440 6.98 8.62 -13.72
N GLU A 441 5.94 9.41 -13.44
CA GLU A 441 5.45 9.73 -12.09
C GLU A 441 4.93 8.49 -11.36
N ASP A 442 4.33 7.56 -12.10
CA ASP A 442 3.85 6.28 -11.58
C ASP A 442 4.95 5.21 -11.60
N GLY A 443 6.13 5.53 -12.14
CA GLY A 443 7.32 4.67 -12.17
C GLY A 443 7.86 4.41 -13.58
N GLY A 444 7.04 4.57 -14.63
CA GLY A 444 7.47 4.52 -16.03
C GLY A 444 8.04 3.19 -16.51
N VAL A 445 7.70 2.09 -15.83
CA VAL A 445 8.24 0.74 -16.12
C VAL A 445 7.23 -0.15 -16.83
N LEU A 446 5.93 0.02 -16.54
CA LEU A 446 4.89 -0.89 -17.01
C LEU A 446 4.19 -0.34 -18.25
N CYS A 447 3.44 -1.21 -18.91
CA CYS A 447 2.48 -0.88 -19.93
C CYS A 447 1.11 -0.60 -19.29
N VAL A 448 0.43 0.45 -19.72
CA VAL A 448 -0.91 0.82 -19.25
C VAL A 448 -1.85 0.98 -20.44
N ARG A 449 -3.16 0.77 -20.22
CA ARG A 449 -4.15 0.90 -21.29
C ARG A 449 -4.15 2.31 -21.86
N LYS A 450 -4.14 2.42 -23.18
CA LYS A 450 -4.34 3.68 -23.90
C LYS A 450 -5.79 4.11 -23.67
N ILE A 451 -5.99 5.10 -22.82
CA ILE A 451 -7.32 5.69 -22.62
C ILE A 451 -7.74 6.30 -23.97
N PRO A 452 -8.87 5.85 -24.57
CA PRO A 452 -9.33 6.41 -25.83
C PRO A 452 -9.50 7.92 -25.63
N ARG A 453 -8.84 8.73 -26.47
CA ARG A 453 -9.13 10.16 -26.48
C ARG A 453 -10.58 10.31 -26.94
N ILE A 454 -11.51 10.54 -26.01
CA ILE A 454 -12.85 10.98 -26.38
C ILE A 454 -12.65 12.34 -27.04
N SER A 455 -12.71 12.37 -28.37
CA SER A 455 -12.78 13.61 -29.12
C SER A 455 -14.10 14.25 -28.75
N ILE A 456 -14.04 15.23 -27.85
CA ILE A 456 -15.20 16.03 -27.52
C ILE A 456 -15.28 17.04 -28.66
N GLU A 457 -16.10 16.72 -29.66
CA GLU A 457 -16.55 17.72 -30.61
C GLU A 457 -17.05 18.92 -29.82
N PRO A 458 -16.58 20.14 -30.12
CA PRO A 458 -17.06 21.34 -29.45
C PRO A 458 -18.57 21.39 -29.63
N ARG A 459 -19.31 21.24 -28.53
CA ARG A 459 -20.77 21.39 -28.54
C ARG A 459 -21.09 22.74 -29.19
N LYS A 460 -21.84 22.71 -30.30
CA LYS A 460 -22.44 23.93 -30.86
C LYS A 460 -23.14 24.67 -29.72
N PRO A 461 -22.98 26.01 -29.63
CA PRO A 461 -23.62 26.78 -28.58
C PRO A 461 -25.14 26.56 -28.66
N VAL A 462 -25.69 25.92 -27.63
CA VAL A 462 -27.14 25.81 -27.45
C VAL A 462 -27.60 27.19 -27.01
N ALA A 463 -28.37 27.86 -27.87
CA ALA A 463 -29.04 29.11 -27.52
C ALA A 463 -29.87 28.87 -26.25
N GLN A 464 -29.53 29.58 -25.18
CA GLN A 464 -30.27 29.53 -23.93
C GLN A 464 -31.65 30.16 -24.15
N ALA A 465 -32.68 29.32 -24.25
CA ALA A 465 -34.06 29.77 -24.07
C ALA A 465 -34.25 30.08 -22.58
N LEU A 466 -34.38 31.37 -22.26
CA LEU A 466 -34.73 31.86 -20.94
C LEU A 466 -36.18 31.44 -20.64
N VAL A 467 -36.37 30.34 -19.91
CA VAL A 467 -37.68 30.00 -19.34
C VAL A 467 -37.71 30.60 -17.94
N MET A 468 -38.44 31.70 -17.79
CA MET A 468 -38.78 32.23 -16.47
C MET A 468 -39.76 31.28 -15.79
N ILE A 469 -39.35 30.67 -14.69
CA ILE A 469 -40.24 29.92 -13.79
C ILE A 469 -40.38 30.77 -12.53
N GLU A 470 -41.59 31.27 -12.28
CA GLU A 470 -41.96 31.93 -11.02
C GLU A 470 -42.10 30.89 -9.90
N PRO A 471 -41.52 31.10 -8.71
CA PRO A 471 -41.71 30.19 -7.59
C PRO A 471 -43.00 30.54 -6.83
N LYS A 472 -43.97 29.62 -6.84
CA LYS A 472 -45.05 29.57 -5.83
C LYS A 472 -44.49 28.93 -4.56
N MET A 473 -44.39 29.72 -3.50
CA MET A 473 -44.02 29.27 -2.16
C MET A 473 -45.31 28.94 -1.38
N GLU A 474 -45.58 27.66 -1.13
CA GLU A 474 -46.58 27.23 -0.14
C GLU A 474 -45.87 26.92 1.18
N MET A 475 -46.31 27.60 2.24
CA MET A 475 -45.85 27.40 3.61
C MET A 475 -46.40 26.08 4.17
N ILE A 476 -45.52 25.15 4.51
CA ILE A 476 -45.83 24.00 5.35
C ILE A 476 -45.48 24.36 6.79
N GLN A 477 -46.49 24.45 7.67
CA GLN A 477 -46.29 24.56 9.11
C GLN A 477 -45.84 23.20 9.67
N ILE A 478 -44.71 23.18 10.35
CA ILE A 478 -44.26 22.03 11.15
C ILE A 478 -44.63 22.31 12.62
N THR A 479 -45.60 21.55 13.13
CA THR A 479 -45.91 21.46 14.56
C THR A 479 -44.82 20.69 15.29
N ALA A 480 -44.31 21.28 16.38
CA ALA A 480 -43.38 20.68 17.32
C ALA A 480 -44.04 19.49 18.06
N VAL A 481 -43.30 18.38 18.18
CA VAL A 481 -43.62 17.27 19.09
C VAL A 481 -42.45 17.07 20.04
N SER A 482 -42.82 16.90 21.31
CA SER A 482 -42.04 16.96 22.54
C SER A 482 -40.96 15.90 22.71
N GLU A 483 -39.89 16.29 23.40
CA GLU A 483 -38.86 15.46 23.99
C GLU A 483 -39.45 14.43 24.98
N HIS A 484 -39.16 13.14 24.76
CA HIS A 484 -39.15 12.14 25.81
C HIS A 484 -37.89 11.27 25.68
N SER A 485 -37.22 11.13 26.81
CA SER A 485 -35.97 10.40 27.05
C SER A 485 -35.97 8.97 26.50
N LEU A 486 -35.14 8.69 25.49
CA LEU A 486 -34.76 7.33 25.12
C LEU A 486 -33.52 6.89 25.89
N ASN A 487 -33.69 5.83 26.68
CA ASN A 487 -32.65 5.20 27.47
C ASN A 487 -31.78 4.29 26.59
N TRP A 488 -30.63 4.80 26.14
CA TRP A 488 -29.67 4.13 25.25
C TRP A 488 -29.23 2.73 25.71
N ARG A 489 -29.39 2.40 27.00
CA ARG A 489 -29.09 1.06 27.54
C ARG A 489 -30.05 -0.03 27.03
N LEU A 490 -31.30 0.30 26.71
CA LEU A 490 -32.27 -0.67 26.17
C LEU A 490 -32.01 -1.00 24.69
N VAL A 491 -31.49 -0.03 23.92
CA VAL A 491 -31.10 -0.23 22.52
C VAL A 491 -29.89 -1.15 22.42
N ALA A 492 -28.91 -1.00 23.31
CA ALA A 492 -27.75 -1.90 23.36
C ALA A 492 -28.14 -3.35 23.70
N ILE A 493 -29.10 -3.55 24.61
CA ILE A 493 -29.59 -4.89 24.99
C ILE A 493 -30.36 -5.54 23.84
N LEU A 494 -31.19 -4.79 23.11
CA LEU A 494 -31.96 -5.31 21.98
C LEU A 494 -31.07 -5.64 20.77
N VAL A 495 -30.00 -4.87 20.53
CA VAL A 495 -29.02 -5.17 19.48
C VAL A 495 -28.23 -6.44 19.80
N CYS A 496 -27.86 -6.66 21.07
CA CYS A 496 -27.18 -7.90 21.47
C CYS A 496 -28.10 -9.14 21.37
N LEU A 497 -29.39 -9.01 21.66
CA LEU A 497 -30.35 -10.12 21.55
C LEU A 497 -30.69 -10.47 20.09
N ALA A 498 -30.64 -9.50 19.17
CA ALA A 498 -30.88 -9.74 17.74
C ALA A 498 -29.71 -10.44 17.03
N ILE A 499 -28.49 -10.39 17.59
CA ILE A 499 -27.29 -11.05 17.04
C ILE A 499 -27.18 -12.52 17.52
N MET A 500 -27.99 -12.92 18.51
CA MET A 500 -27.98 -14.28 19.07
C MET A 500 -29.12 -15.18 18.56
N ASN A 501 -29.70 -14.90 17.40
CA ASN A 501 -30.68 -15.77 16.75
C ASN A 501 -30.26 -16.14 15.33
#